data_AF-A4CXD2-F1
#
_entry.id   AF-A4CXD2-F1
#
_cell.length_a   1.000
_cell.length_b   1.000
_cell.length_c   1.000
_cell.angle_alpha   90.00
_cell.angle_beta   90.00
_cell.angle_gamma   90.00
#
_symmetry.space_group_name_H-M   'P 1'
#
loop_
_entity.id
_entity.type
_entity.pdbx_description
1 polymer ?
#
loop_
_entity_poly.entity_id
_entity_poly.type
_entity_poly.pdbx_seq_one_letter_code
_entity_poly.pdbx_strand_id
1 'polypeptide(L)'
;MKICSNAASSPPGFWYQQKENEWLTLLRGSALLRLGDPDQWVDLSVGDQLLLPAGRRHRVERTDPYPGTTWLALYWSGDDGRIHAPVGSNA
;
A
#
# COMPACT_ATOMS: atom_id res chain seq x y z
N MET A 1 2.53 1.37 10.88
CA MET A 1 1.98 0.09 11.37
C MET A 1 2.87 -1.05 10.88
N LYS A 2 3.20 -2.03 11.73
CA LYS A 2 3.91 -3.26 11.32
C LYS A 2 2.90 -4.37 11.07
N ILE A 3 3.05 -5.12 9.98
CA ILE A 3 2.16 -6.23 9.64
C ILE A 3 3.00 -7.49 9.43
N CYS A 4 2.54 -8.60 9.99
CA CYS A 4 3.13 -9.93 9.82
C CYS A 4 2.07 -10.84 9.18
N SER A 5 2.41 -11.48 8.07
CA SER A 5 1.50 -12.32 7.29
C SER A 5 2.18 -13.63 6.90
N ASN A 6 1.50 -14.76 7.12
CA ASN A 6 1.99 -16.08 6.76
C ASN A 6 1.04 -16.71 5.74
N ALA A 7 1.54 -17.07 4.56
CA ALA A 7 0.79 -17.69 3.47
C ALA A 7 -0.55 -16.97 3.15
N ALA A 8 -0.59 -15.65 3.36
CA ALA A 8 -1.76 -14.84 3.17
C ALA A 8 -1.89 -14.40 1.70
N SER A 9 -3.14 -14.34 1.24
CA SER A 9 -3.56 -13.75 -0.04
C SER A 9 -4.91 -13.08 0.14
N SER A 10 -5.16 -12.00 -0.59
CA SER A 10 -6.49 -11.40 -0.68
C SER A 10 -7.50 -12.42 -1.23
N PRO A 11 -8.74 -12.48 -0.70
CA PRO A 11 -9.77 -13.38 -1.22
C PRO A 11 -9.97 -13.25 -2.74
N PRO A 12 -10.46 -14.30 -3.43
CA PRO A 12 -10.78 -14.22 -4.85
C PRO A 12 -11.74 -13.07 -5.16
N GLY A 13 -11.43 -12.27 -6.18
CA GLY A 13 -12.24 -11.12 -6.61
C GLY A 13 -12.14 -9.88 -5.70
N PHE A 14 -11.50 -9.97 -4.53
CA PHE A 14 -11.33 -8.83 -3.63
C PHE A 14 -10.15 -7.93 -4.05
N TRP A 15 -10.39 -6.61 -3.97
CA TRP A 15 -9.41 -5.55 -4.20
C TRP A 15 -9.49 -4.52 -3.07
N TYR A 16 -8.33 -4.10 -2.57
CA TYR A 16 -8.23 -2.89 -1.75
C TYR A 16 -8.34 -1.66 -2.65
N GLN A 17 -9.08 -0.66 -2.18
CA GLN A 17 -9.15 0.68 -2.78
C GLN A 17 -9.39 1.70 -1.67
N GLN A 18 -8.31 2.09 -0.99
CA GLN A 18 -8.38 2.93 0.21
C GLN A 18 -8.32 4.41 -0.15
N LYS A 19 -8.70 5.29 0.79
CA LYS A 19 -8.68 6.75 0.59
C LYS A 19 -7.33 7.37 0.99
N GLU A 20 -6.56 6.64 1.78
CA GLU A 20 -5.22 7.00 2.21
C GLU A 20 -4.19 6.58 1.16
N ASN A 21 -3.10 7.32 1.09
CA ASN A 21 -1.88 6.80 0.50
C ASN A 21 -1.29 5.75 1.45
N GLU A 22 -0.68 4.73 0.87
CA GLU A 22 0.06 3.70 1.59
C GLU A 22 1.47 3.60 1.01
N TRP A 23 2.47 3.77 1.85
CA TRP A 23 3.84 3.36 1.53
C TRP A 23 4.18 2.13 2.35
N LEU A 24 4.78 1.13 1.71
CA LEU A 24 5.23 -0.07 2.38
C LEU A 24 6.67 -0.43 2.00
N THR A 25 7.34 -1.13 2.91
CA THR A 25 8.62 -1.78 2.64
C THR A 25 8.70 -3.17 3.27
N LEU A 26 9.26 -4.13 2.54
CA LEU A 26 9.46 -5.50 3.03
C LEU A 26 10.66 -5.61 3.96
N LEU A 27 10.41 -6.12 5.16
CA LEU A 27 11.42 -6.34 6.20
C LEU A 27 11.86 -7.81 6.29
N ARG A 28 11.01 -8.75 5.85
CA ARG A 28 11.27 -10.19 5.81
C ARG A 28 10.38 -10.85 4.75
N GLY A 29 10.92 -11.88 4.10
CA GLY A 29 10.19 -12.71 3.14
C GLY A 29 9.98 -12.02 1.80
N SER A 30 9.02 -12.52 1.04
CA SER A 30 8.59 -12.00 -0.25
C SER A 30 7.09 -11.70 -0.28
N ALA A 31 6.67 -10.89 -1.25
CA ALA A 31 5.26 -10.68 -1.54
C ALA A 31 5.04 -10.47 -3.03
N LEU A 32 3.95 -11.03 -3.56
CA LEU A 32 3.47 -10.70 -4.90
C LEU A 32 2.19 -9.90 -4.78
N LEU A 33 2.20 -8.69 -5.31
CA LEU A 33 1.02 -7.84 -5.40
C LEU A 33 0.58 -7.71 -6.86
N ARG A 34 -0.72 -7.50 -7.02
CA ARG A 34 -1.32 -7.09 -8.29
C ARG A 34 -1.98 -5.73 -8.09
N LEU A 35 -1.63 -4.77 -8.95
CA LEU A 35 -2.20 -3.43 -8.97
C LEU A 35 -3.21 -3.35 -10.12
N GLY A 36 -4.31 -2.66 -9.90
CA GLY A 36 -5.32 -2.39 -10.92
C GLY A 36 -5.17 -0.99 -11.50
N ASP A 37 -5.66 -0.83 -12.73
CA ASP A 37 -5.90 0.45 -13.40
C ASP A 37 -4.64 1.36 -13.52
N PRO A 38 -3.58 0.98 -14.26
CA PRO A 38 -3.47 -0.21 -15.12
C PRO A 38 -3.05 -1.47 -14.37
N ASP A 39 -3.35 -2.63 -14.97
CA ASP A 39 -2.96 -3.93 -14.43
C ASP A 39 -1.44 -4.08 -14.40
N GLN A 40 -0.89 -4.37 -13.23
CA GLN A 40 0.55 -4.53 -13.02
C GLN A 40 0.83 -5.56 -11.94
N TRP A 41 1.81 -6.42 -12.18
CA TRP A 41 2.35 -7.33 -11.17
C TRP A 41 3.60 -6.72 -10.54
N VAL A 42 3.68 -6.78 -9.22
CA VAL A 42 4.81 -6.27 -8.44
C VAL A 42 5.29 -7.38 -7.52
N ASP A 43 6.44 -7.95 -7.85
CA ASP A 43 7.16 -8.88 -6.98
C ASP A 43 8.08 -8.08 -6.08
N LEU A 44 7.99 -8.30 -4.77
CA LEU A 44 8.72 -7.58 -3.75
C LEU A 44 9.57 -8.57 -2.96
N SER A 45 10.83 -8.19 -2.75
CA SER A 45 11.81 -8.81 -1.87
C SER A 45 12.19 -7.90 -0.71
N VAL A 46 12.95 -8.42 0.26
CA VAL A 46 13.41 -7.64 1.42
C VAL A 46 14.15 -6.38 0.98
N GLY A 47 13.75 -5.24 1.52
CA GLY A 47 14.29 -3.91 1.21
C GLY A 47 13.53 -3.18 0.11
N ASP A 48 12.72 -3.88 -0.70
CA ASP A 48 11.89 -3.23 -1.72
C ASP A 48 10.82 -2.37 -1.05
N GLN A 49 10.41 -1.35 -1.80
CA GLN A 49 9.44 -0.35 -1.36
C GLN A 49 8.37 -0.17 -2.42
N LEU A 50 7.14 0.05 -1.99
CA LEU A 50 6.03 0.34 -2.88
C LEU A 50 5.19 1.47 -2.32
N LEU A 51 4.90 2.45 -3.18
CA LEU A 51 3.91 3.48 -2.92
C LEU A 51 2.61 3.12 -3.65
N LEU A 52 1.53 3.06 -2.90
CA LEU A 52 0.16 2.88 -3.35
C LEU A 52 -0.58 4.19 -3.10
N PRO A 53 -0.75 5.05 -4.13
CA PRO A 53 -1.50 6.28 -3.97
C PRO A 53 -2.95 6.02 -3.53
N ALA A 54 -3.57 7.02 -2.91
CA ALA A 54 -4.99 7.01 -2.59
C ALA A 54 -5.84 6.60 -3.81
N GLY A 55 -6.78 5.67 -3.60
CA GLY A 55 -7.64 5.13 -4.65
C GLY A 55 -6.96 4.11 -5.58
N ARG A 56 -5.66 3.84 -5.43
CA ARG A 56 -4.96 2.81 -6.22
C ARG A 56 -5.44 1.43 -5.84
N ARG A 57 -6.11 0.76 -6.78
CA ARG A 57 -6.56 -0.61 -6.60
C ARG A 57 -5.37 -1.55 -6.49
N HIS A 58 -5.37 -2.39 -5.46
CA HIS A 58 -4.32 -3.39 -5.29
C HIS A 58 -4.84 -4.62 -4.53
N ARG A 59 -4.14 -5.74 -4.67
CA ARG A 59 -4.39 -6.95 -3.89
C ARG A 59 -3.09 -7.72 -3.67
N VAL A 60 -3.07 -8.50 -2.61
CA VAL A 60 -1.96 -9.40 -2.27
C VAL A 60 -2.27 -10.76 -2.87
N GLU A 61 -1.45 -11.21 -3.81
CA GLU A 61 -1.62 -12.50 -4.47
C GLU A 61 -0.91 -13.61 -3.67
N ARG A 62 0.23 -13.28 -3.03
CA ARG A 62 0.96 -14.21 -2.17
C ARG A 62 1.86 -13.50 -1.16
N THR A 63 2.01 -14.13 0.00
CA THR A 63 3.11 -13.91 0.96
C THR A 63 3.74 -15.26 1.31
N ASP A 64 4.95 -15.25 1.85
CA ASP A 64 5.68 -16.48 2.16
C ASP A 64 4.97 -17.32 3.23
N PRO A 65 5.14 -18.66 3.20
CA PRO A 65 4.77 -19.51 4.33
C PRO A 65 5.64 -19.21 5.56
N TYR A 66 5.38 -19.87 6.70
CA TYR A 66 6.15 -19.68 7.94
C TYR A 66 7.68 -19.64 7.68
N PRO A 67 8.43 -18.65 8.20
CA PRO A 67 8.05 -17.69 9.24
C PRO A 67 7.30 -16.44 8.74
N GLY A 68 6.96 -16.41 7.45
CA GLY A 68 6.11 -15.42 6.82
C GLY A 68 6.82 -14.16 6.36
N THR A 69 5.99 -13.30 5.79
CA THR A 69 6.34 -11.98 5.29
C THR A 69 6.06 -10.94 6.36
N THR A 70 6.98 -9.99 6.52
CA THR A 70 6.80 -8.84 7.41
C THR A 70 7.08 -7.58 6.63
N TRP A 71 6.16 -6.60 6.67
CA TRP A 71 6.38 -5.27 6.13
C TRP A 71 6.05 -4.18 7.15
N LEU A 72 6.68 -3.02 6.95
CA LEU A 72 6.26 -1.77 7.57
C LEU A 72 5.38 -1.03 6.56
N ALA A 73 4.19 -0.61 7.00
CA ALA A 73 3.28 0.22 6.21
C ALA A 73 3.02 1.55 6.93
N LEU A 74 3.07 2.64 6.17
CA LEU A 74 2.74 3.99 6.61
C LEU A 74 1.56 4.49 5.78
N TYR A 75 0.57 5.04 6.47
CA TYR A 75 -0.64 5.57 5.86
C TYR A 75 -0.75 7.06 6.14
N TRP A 76 -1.16 7.84 5.15
CA TRP A 76 -1.49 9.25 5.32
C TRP A 76 -2.62 9.65 4.37
N SER A 77 -3.37 10.68 4.72
CA SER A 77 -4.45 11.18 3.87
C SER A 77 -3.93 11.55 2.49
N GLY A 78 -4.66 11.16 1.44
CA GLY A 78 -4.50 11.78 0.13
C GLY A 78 -4.75 13.28 0.28
N ASP A 79 -3.79 14.10 -0.12
CA ASP A 79 -3.98 15.55 -0.16
C ASP A 79 -5.23 15.83 -1.02
N ASP A 80 -6.24 16.51 -0.45
CA ASP A 80 -7.42 16.93 -1.21
C ASP A 80 -7.11 18.15 -2.10
N GLY A 81 -5.84 18.58 -2.13
CA GLY A 81 -5.35 19.68 -2.95
C GLY A 81 -5.95 21.02 -2.54
N ARG A 82 -6.64 21.10 -1.39
CA ARG A 82 -7.06 22.37 -0.85
C ARG A 82 -5.86 23.04 -0.21
N ILE A 83 -5.18 23.84 -1.03
CA ILE A 83 -4.52 25.03 -0.51
C ILE A 83 -5.58 25.83 0.27
N HIS A 84 -5.58 25.74 1.59
CA HIS A 84 -6.19 26.77 2.41
C HIS A 84 -5.36 28.03 2.18
N ALA A 85 -5.73 28.81 1.16
CA ALA A 85 -5.17 30.13 0.95
C ALA A 85 -5.28 30.89 2.28
N PRO A 86 -4.21 31.54 2.77
CA PRO A 86 -4.31 32.35 3.97
C PRO A 86 -5.43 33.37 3.73
N VAL A 87 -6.44 33.36 4.61
CA VAL A 87 -7.51 34.35 4.60
C VAL A 87 -6.83 35.73 4.57
N GLY A 88 -7.06 36.47 3.48
CA GLY A 88 -6.50 37.80 3.31
C GLY A 88 -6.83 38.67 4.51
N SER A 89 -5.80 39.21 5.14
CA SER A 89 -5.95 40.30 6.10
C SER A 89 -6.28 41.56 5.31
N ASN A 90 -7.56 41.95 5.32
CA ASN A 90 -7.92 43.34 5.04
C ASN A 90 -7.45 44.18 6.23
N ALA A 91 -6.42 45.01 5.99
CA ALA A 91 -6.15 46.23 6.75
C ALA A 91 -5.52 47.26 5.80
#